data_AF-A0A7W1UQV6-F1
#
_entry.id   AF-A0A7W1UQV6-F1
#
_cell.length_a   1.000
_cell.length_b   1.000
_cell.length_c   1.000
_cell.angle_alpha   90.00
_cell.angle_beta   90.00
_cell.angle_gamma   90.00
#
_symmetry.space_group_name_H-M   'P 1'
#
loop_
_entity.id
_entity.type
_entity.pdbx_description
1 polymer ?
#
loop_
_entity_poly.entity_id
_entity_poly.type
_entity_poly.pdbx_seq_one_letter_code
_entity_poly.pdbx_strand_id
1 'polypeptide(L)'
;MIAIRQSMESLMTYNRNVFNIADSSLVLTADNIRMVNESIYSSETIEVNEQVVNEIYLSVLGQEQIQFSEDVIDQLEIIAAQCPLAGGNAVFRARAILSLITGETQYDDINICLQAGIILRESAKKLTANLYPNPANNSVTLVYELPEGSTAELLLFNSVGMLQWKQPLDSGITQMSFSTEQLATGVYHYRVNTNSDFQLNGKLVIIH
;
A
#
# COMPACT_ATOMS: atom_id res chain seq x y z
N MET A 1 34.67 -33.55 -38.22
CA MET A 1 34.22 -32.15 -38.37
C MET A 1 32.82 -32.04 -39.00
N ILE A 2 32.53 -32.77 -40.09
CA ILE A 2 31.21 -32.75 -40.78
C ILE A 2 30.05 -33.27 -39.89
N ALA A 3 30.24 -34.37 -39.17
CA ALA A 3 29.20 -34.94 -38.30
C ALA A 3 28.82 -34.01 -37.12
N ILE A 4 29.80 -33.30 -36.55
CA ILE A 4 29.55 -32.32 -35.47
C ILE A 4 28.74 -31.14 -36.01
N ARG A 5 29.05 -30.68 -37.23
CA ARG A 5 28.30 -29.61 -37.89
C ARG A 5 26.84 -30.02 -38.17
N GLN A 6 26.62 -31.24 -38.66
CA GLN A 6 25.26 -31.77 -38.86
C GLN A 6 24.49 -31.91 -37.55
N SER A 7 25.16 -32.32 -36.46
CA SER A 7 24.52 -32.39 -35.13
C SER A 7 24.20 -31.01 -34.54
N MET A 8 25.01 -29.99 -34.85
CA MET A 8 24.71 -28.61 -34.46
C MET A 8 23.53 -28.05 -35.26
N GLU A 9 23.49 -28.27 -36.56
CA GLU A 9 22.38 -27.83 -37.43
C GLU A 9 21.05 -28.51 -37.04
N SER A 10 21.08 -29.80 -36.68
CA SER A 10 19.89 -30.52 -36.20
C SER A 10 19.41 -30.00 -34.84
N LEU A 11 20.32 -29.73 -33.90
CA LEU A 11 19.98 -29.16 -32.59
C LEU A 11 19.41 -27.73 -32.72
N MET A 12 19.99 -26.89 -33.58
CA MET A 12 19.47 -25.55 -33.84
C MET A 12 18.06 -25.59 -34.44
N THR A 13 17.82 -26.50 -35.37
CA THR A 13 16.50 -26.70 -35.98
C THR A 13 15.49 -27.17 -34.93
N TYR A 14 15.88 -28.12 -34.07
CA TYR A 14 15.05 -28.58 -32.96
C TYR A 14 14.69 -27.43 -32.01
N ASN A 15 15.67 -26.66 -31.56
CA ASN A 15 15.44 -25.51 -30.67
C ASN A 15 14.50 -24.49 -31.31
N ARG A 16 14.70 -24.16 -32.60
CA ARG A 16 13.82 -23.26 -33.32
C ARG A 16 12.38 -23.77 -33.37
N ASN A 17 12.18 -25.06 -33.60
CA ASN A 17 10.85 -25.66 -33.61
C ASN A 17 10.20 -25.60 -32.21
N VAL A 18 10.96 -25.83 -31.14
CA VAL A 18 10.46 -25.71 -29.77
C VAL A 18 10.00 -24.27 -29.47
N PHE A 19 10.79 -23.26 -29.86
CA PHE A 19 10.39 -21.85 -29.72
C PHE A 19 9.12 -21.53 -30.53
N ASN A 20 9.08 -21.89 -31.81
CA ASN A 20 7.88 -21.64 -32.65
C ASN A 20 6.60 -22.28 -32.07
N ILE A 21 6.71 -23.47 -31.48
CA ILE A 21 5.56 -24.15 -30.85
C ILE A 21 5.13 -23.41 -29.58
N ALA A 22 6.09 -22.97 -28.77
CA ALA A 22 5.80 -22.18 -27.57
C ALA A 22 5.09 -20.87 -27.93
N ASP A 23 5.59 -20.14 -28.93
CA ASP A 23 5.01 -18.89 -29.41
C ASP A 23 3.59 -19.10 -29.95
N SER A 24 3.42 -20.14 -30.80
CA SER A 24 2.10 -20.48 -31.36
C SER A 24 1.09 -20.84 -30.26
N SER A 25 1.53 -21.59 -29.24
CA SER A 25 0.69 -21.96 -28.09
C SER A 25 0.30 -20.75 -27.24
N LEU A 26 1.22 -19.79 -27.06
CA LEU A 26 0.96 -18.54 -26.34
C LEU A 26 -0.11 -17.71 -27.06
N VAL A 27 0.06 -17.49 -28.36
CA VAL A 27 -0.88 -16.72 -29.20
C VAL A 27 -2.28 -17.35 -29.17
N LEU A 28 -2.37 -18.67 -29.37
CA LEU A 28 -3.66 -19.37 -29.32
C LEU A 28 -4.32 -19.28 -27.94
N THR A 29 -3.54 -19.31 -26.87
CA THR A 29 -4.07 -19.17 -25.51
C THR A 29 -4.58 -17.75 -25.29
N ALA A 30 -3.82 -16.73 -25.70
CA ALA A 30 -4.23 -15.34 -25.61
C ALA A 30 -5.52 -15.07 -26.40
N ASP A 31 -5.62 -15.59 -27.63
CA ASP A 31 -6.82 -15.46 -28.47
C ASP A 31 -8.06 -16.11 -27.84
N ASN A 32 -7.90 -17.28 -27.21
CA ASN A 32 -9.00 -17.93 -26.50
C ASN A 32 -9.48 -17.12 -25.29
N ILE A 33 -8.55 -16.57 -24.50
CA ILE A 33 -8.89 -15.73 -23.35
C ILE A 33 -9.55 -14.44 -23.83
N ARG A 34 -9.09 -13.88 -24.96
CA ARG A 34 -9.68 -12.69 -25.58
C ARG A 34 -11.14 -12.91 -25.93
N MET A 35 -11.47 -14.00 -26.61
CA MET A 35 -12.86 -14.35 -26.93
C MET A 35 -13.74 -14.48 -25.67
N VAL A 36 -13.19 -15.01 -24.58
CA VAL A 36 -13.91 -15.06 -23.30
C VAL A 36 -14.11 -13.66 -22.74
N ASN A 37 -13.08 -12.81 -22.76
CA ASN A 37 -13.15 -11.43 -22.29
C ASN A 37 -14.21 -10.62 -23.07
N GLU A 38 -14.24 -10.74 -24.39
CA GLU A 38 -15.25 -10.11 -25.28
C GLU A 38 -16.68 -10.61 -25.01
N SER A 39 -16.84 -11.84 -24.50
CA SER A 39 -18.16 -12.41 -24.20
C SER A 39 -18.77 -11.93 -22.89
N ILE A 40 -17.97 -11.26 -22.03
CA ILE A 40 -18.43 -10.70 -20.77
C ILE A 40 -19.11 -9.36 -21.11
N TYR A 41 -20.37 -9.19 -20.68
CA TYR A 41 -21.08 -7.92 -20.83
C TYR A 41 -21.27 -7.27 -19.47
N SER A 42 -20.83 -6.02 -19.35
CA SER A 42 -21.07 -5.21 -18.16
C SER A 42 -21.28 -3.74 -18.51
N SER A 43 -22.05 -3.05 -17.68
CA SER A 43 -22.20 -1.59 -17.71
C SER A 43 -21.47 -0.91 -16.55
N GLU A 44 -20.91 -1.67 -15.62
CA GLU A 44 -20.19 -1.12 -14.48
C GLU A 44 -18.79 -0.66 -14.92
N THR A 45 -18.44 0.60 -14.62
CA THR A 45 -17.18 1.21 -15.08
C THR A 45 -15.96 0.37 -14.72
N ILE A 46 -15.93 -0.22 -13.53
CA ILE A 46 -14.84 -1.09 -13.07
C ILE A 46 -14.68 -2.30 -13.99
N GLU A 47 -15.77 -2.95 -14.35
CA GLU A 47 -15.75 -4.16 -15.17
C GLU A 47 -15.45 -3.85 -16.64
N VAL A 48 -16.00 -2.74 -17.16
CA VAL A 48 -15.69 -2.24 -18.51
C VAL A 48 -14.20 -1.90 -18.63
N ASN A 49 -13.62 -1.22 -17.63
CA ASN A 49 -12.19 -0.92 -17.64
C ASN A 49 -11.34 -2.20 -17.58
N GLU A 50 -11.71 -3.18 -16.75
CA GLU A 50 -10.99 -4.47 -16.71
C GLU A 50 -11.05 -5.18 -18.07
N GLN A 51 -12.20 -5.16 -18.75
CA GLN A 51 -12.32 -5.74 -20.09
C GLN A 51 -11.38 -5.08 -21.09
N VAL A 52 -11.37 -3.74 -21.15
CA VAL A 52 -10.50 -2.98 -22.07
C VAL A 52 -9.02 -3.24 -21.76
N VAL A 53 -8.62 -3.20 -20.49
CA VAL A 53 -7.22 -3.41 -20.12
C VAL A 53 -6.79 -4.86 -20.33
N ASN A 54 -7.67 -5.84 -20.15
CA ASN A 54 -7.39 -7.24 -20.50
C ASN A 54 -7.19 -7.41 -22.00
N GLU A 55 -8.04 -6.78 -22.81
CA GLU A 55 -7.95 -6.80 -24.27
C GLU A 55 -6.58 -6.28 -24.75
N ILE A 56 -6.18 -5.11 -24.24
CA ILE A 56 -4.90 -4.49 -24.55
C ILE A 56 -3.73 -5.33 -24.05
N TYR A 57 -3.82 -5.88 -22.83
CA TYR A 57 -2.79 -6.76 -22.29
C TYR A 57 -2.58 -8.02 -23.16
N LEU A 58 -3.68 -8.67 -23.58
CA LEU A 58 -3.64 -9.91 -24.35
C LEU A 58 -3.18 -9.70 -25.80
N SER A 59 -3.49 -8.54 -26.39
CA SER A 59 -3.00 -8.17 -27.73
C SER A 59 -1.52 -7.82 -27.76
N VAL A 60 -0.98 -7.25 -26.68
CA VAL A 60 0.42 -6.80 -26.62
C VAL A 60 1.35 -7.87 -26.04
N LEU A 61 1.08 -8.32 -24.81
CA LEU A 61 1.95 -9.23 -24.09
C LEU A 61 1.66 -10.70 -24.43
N GLY A 62 0.42 -11.01 -24.83
CA GLY A 62 0.03 -12.36 -25.28
C GLY A 62 0.51 -12.72 -26.69
N GLN A 63 1.02 -11.77 -27.46
CA GLN A 63 1.47 -11.99 -28.84
C GLN A 63 2.90 -11.46 -29.11
N GLU A 64 3.61 -10.99 -28.07
CA GLU A 64 4.94 -10.34 -28.14
C GLU A 64 5.01 -9.19 -29.17
N GLN A 65 3.88 -8.58 -29.48
CA GLN A 65 3.80 -7.46 -30.41
C GLN A 65 3.81 -6.15 -29.63
N ILE A 66 4.98 -5.51 -29.55
CA ILE A 66 5.17 -4.19 -28.92
C ILE A 66 4.82 -3.08 -29.93
N GLN A 67 3.68 -3.19 -30.61
CA GLN A 67 3.13 -2.10 -31.41
C GLN A 67 1.87 -1.59 -30.75
N PHE A 68 2.03 -0.51 -29.99
CA PHE A 68 0.91 0.25 -29.46
C PHE A 68 0.48 1.27 -30.52
N SER A 69 -0.74 1.14 -31.01
CA SER A 69 -1.35 2.18 -31.83
C SER A 69 -1.65 3.40 -30.96
N GLU A 70 -1.77 4.58 -31.58
CA GLU A 70 -2.20 5.80 -30.86
C GLU A 70 -3.56 5.60 -30.16
N ASP A 71 -4.49 4.89 -30.79
CA ASP A 71 -5.80 4.55 -30.21
C ASP A 71 -5.69 3.72 -28.90
N VAL A 72 -4.76 2.76 -28.85
CA VAL A 72 -4.52 1.96 -27.63
C VAL A 72 -3.94 2.83 -26.52
N ILE A 73 -3.03 3.75 -26.86
CA ILE A 73 -2.44 4.67 -25.88
C ILE A 73 -3.53 5.59 -25.33
N ASP A 74 -4.37 6.17 -26.19
CA ASP A 74 -5.47 7.04 -25.78
C ASP A 74 -6.46 6.32 -24.84
N GLN A 75 -6.82 5.06 -25.14
CA GLN A 75 -7.68 4.25 -24.27
C GLN A 75 -7.05 4.01 -22.90
N LEU A 76 -5.75 3.69 -22.85
CA LEU A 76 -5.04 3.50 -21.59
C LEU A 76 -4.95 4.81 -20.80
N GLU A 77 -4.71 5.95 -21.44
CA GLU A 77 -4.63 7.26 -20.77
C GLU A 77 -5.97 7.65 -20.15
N ILE A 78 -7.08 7.40 -20.86
CA ILE A 78 -8.43 7.62 -20.34
C ILE A 78 -8.68 6.80 -19.07
N ILE A 79 -8.29 5.52 -19.05
CA ILE A 79 -8.48 4.65 -17.89
C ILE A 79 -7.52 5.02 -16.76
N ALA A 80 -6.25 5.28 -17.08
CA ALA A 80 -5.20 5.62 -16.12
C ALA A 80 -5.49 6.92 -15.35
N ALA A 81 -6.17 7.88 -15.98
CA ALA A 81 -6.58 9.14 -15.38
C ALA A 81 -7.78 9.01 -14.42
N GLN A 82 -8.47 7.86 -14.36
CA GLN A 82 -9.61 7.68 -13.46
C GLN A 82 -9.16 7.50 -12.00
N CYS A 83 -10.07 7.77 -11.06
CA CYS A 83 -9.88 7.43 -9.65
C CYS A 83 -9.84 5.91 -9.49
N PRO A 84 -8.79 5.32 -8.87
CA PRO A 84 -8.72 3.87 -8.70
C PRO A 84 -9.88 3.24 -7.92
N LEU A 85 -10.52 4.00 -7.02
CA LEU A 85 -11.69 3.51 -6.26
C LEU A 85 -12.99 3.49 -7.09
N ALA A 86 -13.04 4.23 -8.21
CA ALA A 86 -14.18 4.25 -9.11
C ALA A 86 -13.92 3.43 -10.39
N GLY A 87 -12.71 3.49 -10.93
CA GLY A 87 -12.29 2.80 -12.15
C GLY A 87 -11.71 1.40 -11.90
N GLY A 88 -11.45 1.04 -10.65
CA GLY A 88 -10.96 -0.30 -10.25
C GLY A 88 -9.47 -0.54 -10.48
N ASN A 89 -9.06 -1.80 -10.32
CA ASN A 89 -7.65 -2.21 -10.45
C ASN A 89 -7.09 -2.01 -11.87
N ALA A 90 -7.96 -2.03 -12.88
CA ALA A 90 -7.65 -1.68 -14.26
C ALA A 90 -6.93 -0.33 -14.39
N VAL A 91 -7.22 0.64 -13.53
CA VAL A 91 -6.52 1.95 -13.50
C VAL A 91 -5.02 1.75 -13.26
N PHE A 92 -4.63 0.95 -12.27
CA PHE A 92 -3.22 0.70 -11.97
C PHE A 92 -2.54 -0.11 -13.08
N ARG A 93 -3.26 -1.06 -13.68
CA ARG A 93 -2.76 -1.85 -14.81
C ARG A 93 -2.53 -0.97 -16.04
N ALA A 94 -3.45 -0.07 -16.36
CA ALA A 94 -3.30 0.87 -17.46
C ALA A 94 -2.07 1.77 -17.28
N ARG A 95 -1.85 2.29 -16.06
CA ARG A 95 -0.66 3.08 -15.71
C ARG A 95 0.63 2.28 -15.87
N ALA A 96 0.63 1.02 -15.46
CA ALA A 96 1.80 0.14 -15.61
C ALA A 96 2.10 -0.19 -17.07
N ILE A 97 1.09 -0.33 -17.93
CA ILE A 97 1.29 -0.52 -19.36
C ILE A 97 1.83 0.77 -19.99
N LEU A 98 1.23 1.93 -19.68
CA LEU A 98 1.70 3.23 -20.17
C LEU A 98 3.15 3.52 -19.77
N SER A 99 3.58 3.12 -18.56
CA SER A 99 4.96 3.37 -18.14
C SER A 99 6.00 2.62 -18.97
N LEU A 100 5.62 1.51 -19.61
CA LEU A 100 6.47 0.78 -20.56
C LEU A 100 6.59 1.50 -21.91
N ILE A 101 5.65 2.40 -22.23
CA ILE A 101 5.51 3.04 -23.55
C ILE A 101 6.02 4.48 -23.52
N THR A 102 5.46 5.28 -22.60
CA THR A 102 5.67 6.74 -22.53
C THR A 102 6.56 7.15 -21.37
N GLY A 103 6.91 6.22 -20.48
CA GLY A 103 7.70 6.45 -19.28
C GLY A 103 6.85 6.66 -18.02
N GLU A 104 7.50 6.81 -16.87
CA GLU A 104 6.80 6.94 -15.59
C GLU A 104 6.07 8.29 -15.46
N THR A 105 4.76 8.22 -15.24
CA THR A 105 3.91 9.36 -14.93
C THR A 105 3.41 9.25 -13.49
N GLN A 106 3.47 10.34 -12.74
CA GLN A 106 2.94 10.39 -11.38
C GLN A 106 1.45 10.74 -11.41
N TYR A 107 0.65 9.95 -10.70
CA TYR A 107 -0.78 10.18 -10.53
C TYR A 107 -1.06 10.54 -9.07
N ASP A 108 -1.70 11.68 -8.86
CA ASP A 108 -2.16 12.10 -7.54
C ASP A 108 -3.54 11.51 -7.26
N ASP A 109 -3.56 10.25 -6.83
CA ASP A 109 -4.80 9.51 -6.59
C ASP A 109 -5.71 10.17 -5.56
N ILE A 110 -5.14 10.93 -4.61
CA ILE A 110 -5.93 11.69 -3.62
C ILE A 110 -6.74 12.75 -4.34
N ASN A 111 -6.08 13.57 -5.16
CA ASN A 111 -6.76 14.63 -5.89
C ASN A 111 -7.67 14.10 -7.00
N ILE A 112 -7.24 13.07 -7.74
CA ILE A 112 -8.06 12.43 -8.78
C ILE A 112 -9.36 11.86 -8.18
N CYS A 113 -9.26 11.15 -7.05
CA CYS A 113 -10.44 10.63 -6.36
C CYS A 113 -11.30 11.72 -5.75
N LEU A 114 -10.70 12.78 -5.21
CA LEU A 114 -11.44 13.93 -4.69
C LEU A 114 -12.29 14.60 -5.79
N GLN A 115 -11.74 14.74 -7.01
CA GLN A 115 -12.47 15.28 -8.17
C GLN A 115 -13.63 14.37 -8.59
N ALA A 116 -13.50 13.06 -8.39
CA ALA A 116 -14.59 12.09 -8.56
C ALA A 116 -15.58 12.07 -7.38
N GLY A 117 -15.44 12.94 -6.38
CA GLY A 117 -16.29 13.00 -5.19
C GLY A 117 -15.98 11.94 -4.12
N ILE A 118 -14.86 11.23 -4.26
CA ILE A 118 -14.43 10.17 -3.35
C ILE A 118 -13.35 10.72 -2.40
N ILE A 119 -13.68 10.80 -1.11
CA ILE A 119 -12.75 11.25 -0.09
C ILE A 119 -12.07 10.04 0.54
N LEU A 120 -10.77 9.90 0.30
CA LEU A 120 -9.92 8.96 1.02
C LEU A 120 -9.78 9.42 2.46
N ARG A 121 -10.22 8.59 3.41
CA ARG A 121 -9.91 8.82 4.82
C ARG A 121 -8.48 8.37 5.03
N GLU A 122 -7.56 9.33 5.12
CA GLU A 122 -6.26 9.03 5.72
C GLU A 122 -6.49 8.43 7.10
N SER A 123 -5.80 7.34 7.39
CA SER A 123 -5.72 6.75 8.72
C SER A 123 -5.44 7.88 9.72
N ALA A 124 -6.37 8.13 10.63
CA ALA A 124 -6.25 9.25 11.56
C ALA A 124 -4.87 9.28 12.21
N LYS A 125 -4.23 10.46 12.23
CA LYS A 125 -2.96 10.73 12.91
C LYS A 125 -2.92 9.99 14.24
N LYS A 126 -1.97 9.06 14.38
CA LYS A 126 -2.00 8.06 15.44
C LYS A 126 -1.31 8.58 16.70
N LEU A 127 -2.09 8.89 17.72
CA LEU A 127 -1.57 9.01 19.08
C LEU A 127 -1.51 7.61 19.70
N THR A 128 -0.32 7.13 20.03
CA THR A 128 -0.14 5.91 20.84
C THR A 128 0.72 6.19 22.06
N ALA A 129 0.45 5.53 23.18
CA ALA A 129 1.23 5.68 24.40
C ALA A 129 0.97 4.50 25.36
N ASN A 130 2.00 3.68 25.57
CA ASN A 130 1.98 2.50 26.43
C ASN A 130 3.14 2.54 27.43
N LEU A 131 2.90 2.09 28.66
CA LEU A 131 3.90 2.05 29.72
C LEU A 131 4.36 0.61 30.01
N TYR A 132 5.68 0.40 30.06
CA TYR A 132 6.30 -0.90 30.32
C TYR A 132 7.44 -0.81 31.36
N PRO A 133 7.58 -1.77 32.27
CA PRO A 133 6.66 -2.88 32.53
C PRO A 133 5.40 -2.38 33.26
N ASN A 134 4.32 -3.13 33.16
CA ASN A 134 3.10 -2.93 33.93
C ASN A 134 2.59 -4.29 34.42
N PRO A 135 2.76 -4.65 35.70
CA PRO A 135 3.17 -3.79 36.81
C PRO A 135 4.63 -3.29 36.76
N ALA A 136 4.88 -2.06 37.20
CA ALA A 136 6.19 -1.43 37.34
C ALA A 136 6.73 -1.58 38.77
N ASN A 137 8.05 -1.61 38.92
CA ASN A 137 8.72 -1.64 40.22
C ASN A 137 9.44 -0.30 40.49
N ASN A 138 10.73 -0.18 40.14
CA ASN A 138 11.52 1.05 40.32
C ASN A 138 11.47 2.03 39.13
N SER A 139 11.10 1.57 37.95
CA SER A 139 11.08 2.39 36.73
C SER A 139 10.04 1.90 35.73
N VAL A 140 9.61 2.81 34.87
CA VAL A 140 8.74 2.52 33.73
C VAL A 140 9.18 3.31 32.51
N THR A 141 8.98 2.72 31.34
CA THR A 141 9.26 3.29 30.02
C THR A 141 7.95 3.53 29.30
N LEU A 142 7.70 4.79 28.96
CA LEU A 142 6.65 5.18 28.03
C LEU A 142 7.15 4.97 26.60
N VAL A 143 6.44 4.16 25.81
CA VAL A 143 6.60 4.05 24.36
C VAL A 143 5.42 4.75 23.73
N TYR A 144 5.68 5.77 22.92
CA TYR A 144 4.65 6.64 22.37
C TYR A 144 4.95 7.11 20.95
N GLU A 145 3.89 7.47 20.24
CA GLU A 145 3.94 8.03 18.89
C GLU A 145 3.01 9.25 18.88
N LEU A 146 3.57 10.40 18.52
CA LEU A 146 2.83 11.65 18.42
C LEU A 146 2.58 12.00 16.96
N PRO A 147 1.43 12.63 16.64
CA PRO A 147 1.25 13.28 15.35
C PRO A 147 2.39 14.24 15.01
N GLU A 148 2.81 14.28 13.75
CA GLU A 148 3.88 15.17 13.30
C GLU A 148 3.57 16.65 13.61
N GLY A 149 4.55 17.36 14.17
CA GLY A 149 4.41 18.76 14.59
C GLY A 149 3.55 19.00 15.84
N SER A 150 3.10 17.93 16.51
CA SER A 150 2.36 18.06 17.78
C SER A 150 3.30 18.08 19.00
N THR A 151 2.84 18.74 20.05
CA THR A 151 3.44 18.68 21.39
C THR A 151 2.48 17.96 22.32
N ALA A 152 3.00 17.14 23.22
CA ALA A 152 2.17 16.42 24.18
C ALA A 152 2.70 16.49 25.61
N GLU A 153 1.85 16.17 26.57
CA GLU A 153 2.22 16.00 27.96
C GLU A 153 1.70 14.67 28.51
N LEU A 154 2.54 13.97 29.26
CA LEU A 154 2.15 12.82 30.08
C LEU A 154 1.77 13.33 31.47
N LEU A 155 0.59 12.98 31.93
CA LEU A 155 0.04 13.29 33.26
C LEU A 155 -0.25 11.98 33.99
N LEU A 156 0.18 11.85 35.24
CA LEU A 156 -0.06 10.67 36.07
C LEU A 156 -0.89 11.02 37.30
N PHE A 157 -2.02 10.34 37.47
CA PHE A 157 -2.98 10.55 38.54
C PHE A 157 -3.05 9.30 39.45
N ASN A 158 -3.21 9.52 40.76
CA ASN A 158 -3.51 8.42 41.68
C ASN A 158 -4.97 7.94 41.57
N SER A 159 -5.34 6.94 42.37
CA SER A 159 -6.71 6.36 42.38
C SER A 159 -7.82 7.34 42.77
N VAL A 160 -7.49 8.46 43.42
CA VAL A 160 -8.44 9.52 43.81
C VAL A 160 -8.46 10.66 42.78
N GLY A 161 -7.67 10.55 41.69
CA GLY A 161 -7.60 11.56 40.62
C GLY A 161 -6.66 12.74 40.90
N MET A 162 -5.82 12.67 41.93
CA MET A 162 -4.82 13.71 42.20
C MET A 162 -3.60 13.54 41.30
N LEU A 163 -3.18 14.61 40.64
CA LEU A 163 -1.97 14.64 39.81
C LEU A 163 -0.73 14.43 40.68
N GLN A 164 0.05 13.39 40.40
CA GLN A 164 1.29 13.05 41.10
C GLN A 164 2.54 13.39 40.29
N TRP A 165 2.44 13.33 38.97
CA TRP A 165 3.58 13.55 38.10
C TRP A 165 3.15 14.07 36.73
N LYS A 166 4.00 14.90 36.10
CA LYS A 166 3.78 15.43 34.77
C LYS A 166 5.09 15.59 34.00
N GLN A 167 5.06 15.40 32.69
CA GLN A 167 6.24 15.49 31.84
C GLN A 167 5.88 15.87 30.40
N PRO A 168 6.56 16.87 29.79
CA PRO A 168 6.42 17.15 28.37
C PRO A 168 7.01 16.02 27.51
N LEU A 169 6.37 15.77 26.38
CA LEU A 169 6.75 14.79 25.36
C LEU A 169 7.10 15.54 24.07
N ASP A 170 8.27 15.25 23.53
CA ASP A 170 8.78 15.87 22.32
C ASP A 170 8.44 15.04 21.09
N SER A 171 8.09 15.72 19.99
CA SER A 171 7.94 15.04 18.69
C SER A 171 9.31 14.57 18.19
N GLY A 172 9.38 13.30 17.75
CA GLY A 172 10.61 12.65 17.31
C GLY A 172 11.28 11.74 18.35
N ILE A 173 10.82 11.76 19.61
CA ILE A 173 11.19 10.76 20.61
C ILE A 173 10.10 9.68 20.63
N THR A 174 10.52 8.41 20.56
CA THR A 174 9.59 7.26 20.57
C THR A 174 9.47 6.60 21.95
N GLN A 175 10.41 6.88 22.84
CA GLN A 175 10.41 6.32 24.19
C GLN A 175 11.07 7.23 25.22
N MET A 176 10.56 7.20 26.46
CA MET A 176 11.22 7.83 27.61
C MET A 176 11.04 6.97 28.86
N SER A 177 12.04 6.95 29.74
CA SER A 177 11.97 6.24 31.01
C SER A 177 11.93 7.22 32.18
N PHE A 178 11.17 6.87 33.22
CA PHE A 178 11.12 7.61 34.49
C PHE A 178 11.07 6.67 35.69
N SER A 179 11.55 7.16 36.84
CA SER A 179 11.56 6.40 38.10
C SER A 179 10.19 6.43 38.77
N THR A 180 9.78 5.30 39.34
CA THR A 180 8.56 5.12 40.12
C THR A 180 8.84 5.00 41.62
N GLU A 181 10.09 5.15 42.07
CA GLU A 181 10.49 4.96 43.48
C GLU A 181 9.82 5.93 44.45
N GLN A 182 9.53 7.15 43.99
CA GLN A 182 8.86 8.18 44.80
C GLN A 182 7.33 8.04 44.79
N LEU A 183 6.78 7.08 44.05
CA LEU A 183 5.35 6.83 43.96
C LEU A 183 4.98 5.65 44.85
N ALA A 184 3.92 5.76 45.64
CA ALA A 184 3.44 4.67 46.48
C ALA A 184 2.92 3.49 45.63
N THR A 185 3.06 2.26 46.13
CA THR A 185 2.46 1.05 45.55
C THR A 185 0.95 1.23 45.37
N GLY A 186 0.44 0.97 44.16
CA GLY A 186 -0.96 1.18 43.85
C GLY A 186 -1.28 1.28 42.35
N VAL A 187 -2.53 1.62 42.06
CA VAL A 187 -3.03 1.83 40.69
C VAL A 187 -3.05 3.32 40.38
N TYR A 188 -2.47 3.67 39.23
CA TYR A 188 -2.42 5.01 38.69
C TYR A 188 -3.08 5.04 37.31
N HIS A 189 -3.65 6.19 36.98
CA HIS A 189 -4.19 6.49 35.66
C HIS A 189 -3.27 7.50 35.00
N TYR A 190 -2.81 7.22 33.79
CA TYR A 190 -2.07 8.19 33.01
C TYR A 190 -2.90 8.72 31.86
N ARG A 191 -2.62 9.97 31.49
CA ARG A 191 -3.22 10.66 30.35
C ARG A 191 -2.13 11.28 29.51
N VAL A 192 -2.22 11.11 28.20
CA VAL A 192 -1.41 11.85 27.23
C VAL A 192 -2.33 12.81 26.50
N ASN A 193 -2.10 14.11 26.70
CA ASN A 193 -2.82 15.17 26.00
C ASN A 193 -1.91 15.73 24.92
N THR A 194 -2.44 15.85 23.70
CA THR A 194 -1.79 16.60 22.62
C THR A 194 -2.44 17.98 22.49
N ASN A 195 -1.73 18.91 21.86
CA ASN A 195 -2.28 20.20 21.45
C ASN A 195 -3.35 20.10 20.33
N SER A 196 -3.54 18.93 19.73
CA SER A 196 -4.41 18.70 18.58
C SER A 196 -5.71 17.94 18.95
N ASP A 197 -6.23 18.17 20.16
CA ASP A 197 -7.41 17.54 20.77
C ASP A 197 -7.35 16.01 20.93
N PHE A 198 -6.27 15.35 20.50
CA PHE A 198 -6.10 13.92 20.80
C PHE A 198 -5.72 13.72 22.25
N GLN A 199 -6.47 12.84 22.91
CA GLN A 199 -6.23 12.40 24.28
C GLN A 199 -6.19 10.87 24.32
N LEU A 200 -5.18 10.33 24.99
CA LEU A 200 -5.09 8.91 25.31
C LEU A 200 -5.09 8.74 26.84
N ASN A 201 -5.80 7.73 27.33
CA ASN A 201 -5.78 7.36 28.75
C ASN A 201 -5.32 5.92 28.90
N GLY A 202 -4.59 5.62 29.98
CA GLY A 202 -4.19 4.25 30.31
C GLY A 202 -4.02 4.05 31.80
N LYS A 203 -3.60 2.83 32.17
CA LYS A 203 -3.43 2.40 33.57
C LYS A 203 -1.99 1.97 33.80
N LEU A 204 -1.43 2.36 34.92
CA LEU A 204 -0.15 1.88 35.44
C LEU A 204 -0.37 1.26 36.82
N VAL A 205 0.17 0.07 37.06
CA VAL A 205 0.20 -0.56 38.37
C VAL A 205 1.65 -0.51 38.86
N ILE A 206 1.88 -0.03 40.08
CA ILE A 206 3.21 0.03 40.69
C ILE A 206 3.25 -0.92 41.89
N ILE A 207 4.27 -1.78 41.94
CA ILE A 207 4.56 -2.75 43.00
C ILE A 207 6.04 -2.68 43.38
N HIS A 208 6.33 -2.15 44.58
CA HIS A 208 7.67 -2.18 45.19
C HIS A 208 7.93 -3.50 45.93
#